data_AF-A0A090F8D9-F1
#
_entry.id   AF-A0A090F8D9-F1
#
_cell.length_a   1.000
_cell.length_b   1.000
_cell.length_c   1.000
_cell.angle_alpha   90.00
_cell.angle_beta   90.00
_cell.angle_gamma   90.00
#
_symmetry.space_group_name_H-M   'P 1'
#
loop_
_entity.id
_entity.type
_entity.pdbx_description
1 polymer ?
#
loop_
_entity_poly.entity_id
_entity_poly.type
_entity_poly.pdbx_seq_one_letter_code
_entity_poly.pdbx_strand_id
1 'polypeptide(L)'
;MEVIRSIADRVAVIDAGRIVEQGAVWQVFANPKSEITRSLLGAIRPQLPPEIASRLVPGEGAETVLRIDVAGEAARGALLSDLAAAVPGAFRLVHGGVDHVQQQPVGTLFLAVPGADSAHLARAIAFLKDRGARVEVLGHVAGAV
;
A
#
# COMPACT_ATOMS: atom_id res chain seq x y z
N MET A 1 -6.11 15.18 -9.79
CA MET A 1 -7.17 14.18 -10.07
C MET A 1 -8.37 14.30 -9.12
N GLU A 2 -8.57 15.42 -8.43
CA GLU A 2 -9.70 15.59 -7.52
C GLU A 2 -11.04 15.50 -8.26
N VAL A 3 -11.11 16.06 -9.47
CA VAL A 3 -12.28 16.00 -10.36
C VAL A 3 -12.69 14.55 -10.67
N ILE A 4 -11.77 13.68 -11.09
CA ILE A 4 -12.09 12.29 -11.43
C ILE A 4 -12.64 11.55 -10.20
N ARG A 5 -12.02 11.77 -9.03
CA ARG A 5 -12.46 11.19 -7.77
C ARG A 5 -13.85 11.67 -7.36
N SER A 6 -14.19 12.93 -7.64
CA SER A 6 -15.43 13.54 -7.17
C SER A 6 -16.63 13.31 -8.09
N ILE A 7 -16.44 13.19 -9.42
CA ILE A 7 -17.58 13.18 -10.37
C ILE A 7 -17.69 11.97 -11.29
N ALA A 8 -16.63 11.19 -11.50
CA ALA A 8 -16.59 10.21 -12.60
C ALA A 8 -16.76 8.76 -12.13
N ASP A 9 -17.79 8.02 -12.52
CA ASP A 9 -17.97 6.63 -12.07
C ASP A 9 -16.91 5.66 -12.65
N ARG A 10 -16.41 5.98 -13.84
CA ARG A 10 -15.43 5.16 -14.58
C ARG A 10 -14.30 6.02 -15.12
N VAL A 11 -13.13 5.41 -15.24
CA VAL A 11 -11.93 6.03 -15.82
C VAL A 11 -11.32 5.10 -16.86
N ALA A 12 -10.79 5.70 -17.92
CA ALA A 12 -9.87 5.07 -18.85
C ALA A 12 -8.56 5.86 -18.86
N VAL A 13 -7.45 5.17 -18.70
CA VAL A 13 -6.09 5.73 -18.73
C VAL A 13 -5.52 5.47 -20.12
N ILE A 14 -5.08 6.54 -20.76
CA ILE A 14 -4.53 6.51 -22.12
C ILE A 14 -3.04 6.82 -22.04
N ASP A 15 -2.24 6.01 -22.72
CA ASP A 15 -0.82 6.24 -22.93
C ASP A 15 -0.43 5.88 -24.37
N ALA A 16 0.43 6.70 -24.98
CA ALA A 16 0.83 6.58 -26.38
C ALA A 16 -0.34 6.33 -27.37
N GLY A 17 -1.48 7.01 -27.13
CA GLY A 17 -2.69 6.90 -27.97
C GLY A 17 -3.48 5.60 -27.81
N ARG A 18 -3.21 4.79 -26.77
CA ARG A 18 -3.92 3.53 -26.48
C ARG A 18 -4.50 3.54 -25.08
N ILE A 19 -5.68 2.93 -24.91
CA ILE A 19 -6.23 2.68 -23.58
C ILE A 19 -5.41 1.57 -22.93
N VAL A 20 -4.65 1.91 -21.90
CA VAL A 20 -3.80 0.97 -21.17
C VAL A 20 -4.47 0.41 -19.92
N GLU A 21 -5.50 1.09 -19.40
CA GLU A 21 -6.27 0.65 -18.24
C GLU A 21 -7.66 1.28 -18.26
N GLN A 22 -8.69 0.53 -17.85
CA GLN A 22 -10.05 1.07 -17.72
C GLN A 22 -10.84 0.33 -16.63
N GLY A 23 -11.73 1.02 -15.93
CA GLY A 23 -12.54 0.42 -14.87
C GLY A 23 -13.34 1.44 -14.07
N ALA A 24 -13.95 0.98 -12.97
CA ALA A 24 -14.52 1.90 -11.99
C ALA A 24 -13.40 2.71 -11.33
N VAL A 25 -13.64 4.00 -11.05
CA VAL A 25 -12.60 4.89 -10.50
C VAL A 25 -11.99 4.32 -9.22
N TRP A 26 -12.81 3.87 -8.28
CA TRP A 26 -12.31 3.28 -7.04
C TRP A 26 -11.43 2.04 -7.27
N GLN A 27 -11.72 1.21 -8.28
CA GLN A 27 -10.93 0.01 -8.59
C GLN A 27 -9.56 0.36 -9.18
N VAL A 28 -9.54 1.31 -10.14
CA VAL A 28 -8.30 1.77 -10.79
C VAL A 28 -7.42 2.50 -9.78
N PHE A 29 -8.02 3.26 -8.85
CA PHE A 29 -7.30 3.93 -7.77
C PHE A 29 -6.74 2.97 -6.73
N ALA A 30 -7.54 1.96 -6.35
CA ALA A 30 -7.15 0.95 -5.37
C ALA A 30 -6.06 0.00 -5.89
N ASN A 31 -6.15 -0.39 -7.17
CA ASN A 31 -5.27 -1.39 -7.75
C ASN A 31 -4.86 -1.03 -9.18
N PRO A 32 -4.03 0.02 -9.35
CA PRO A 32 -3.52 0.42 -10.66
C PRO A 32 -2.62 -0.67 -11.25
N LYS A 33 -2.98 -1.12 -12.45
CA LYS A 33 -2.24 -2.17 -13.18
C LYS A 33 -1.15 -1.59 -14.06
N SER A 34 -1.43 -0.49 -14.76
CA SER A 34 -0.47 0.14 -15.67
C SER A 34 0.53 1.02 -14.92
N GLU A 35 1.76 1.07 -15.42
CA GLU A 35 2.84 1.90 -14.88
C GLU A 35 2.47 3.38 -14.94
N ILE A 36 1.88 3.84 -16.05
CA ILE A 36 1.44 5.23 -16.18
C ILE A 36 0.35 5.54 -15.15
N THR A 37 -0.60 4.62 -14.91
CA THR A 37 -1.63 4.79 -13.89
C THR A 37 -0.97 4.91 -12.52
N ARG A 38 0.00 4.04 -12.19
CA ARG A 38 0.74 4.12 -10.92
C ARG A 38 1.46 5.45 -10.76
N SER A 39 2.08 5.96 -11.82
CA SER A 39 2.77 7.25 -11.84
C SER A 39 1.79 8.40 -11.60
N LEU A 40 0.67 8.43 -12.32
CA LEU A 40 -0.39 9.43 -12.17
C LEU A 40 -0.99 9.42 -10.75
N LEU A 41 -1.28 8.23 -10.22
CA LEU A 41 -1.81 8.08 -8.86
C LEU A 41 -0.76 8.36 -7.78
N GLY A 42 0.53 8.19 -8.09
CA GLY A 42 1.64 8.40 -7.16
C GLY A 42 1.66 9.80 -6.58
N ALA A 43 1.23 10.81 -7.35
CA ALA A 43 1.13 12.19 -6.87
C ALA A 43 0.09 12.41 -5.75
N ILE A 44 -0.82 11.45 -5.52
CA ILE A 44 -1.96 11.62 -4.59
C ILE A 44 -2.00 10.53 -3.54
N ARG A 45 -1.49 9.33 -3.82
CA ARG A 45 -1.38 8.27 -2.81
C ARG A 45 -0.24 8.57 -1.85
N PRO A 46 -0.37 8.19 -0.56
CA PRO A 46 0.74 8.27 0.39
C PRO A 46 1.99 7.62 -0.19
N GLN A 47 3.10 8.37 -0.17
CA GLN A 47 4.41 7.86 -0.57
C GLN A 47 5.27 7.65 0.67
N LEU A 48 6.22 6.73 0.58
CA LEU A 48 7.20 6.59 1.64
C LEU A 48 8.01 7.89 1.74
N PRO A 49 8.18 8.47 2.95
CA PRO A 49 8.96 9.69 3.11
C PRO A 49 10.37 9.55 2.51
N PRO A 50 10.91 10.57 1.82
CA PRO A 50 12.20 10.49 1.11
C PRO A 50 13.37 10.07 2.01
N GLU A 51 13.36 10.52 3.26
CA GLU A 51 14.37 10.18 4.28
C GLU A 51 14.45 8.67 4.52
N ILE A 52 13.31 7.99 4.47
CA ILE A 52 13.22 6.54 4.68
C ILE A 52 13.52 5.81 3.39
N ALA A 53 12.96 6.30 2.28
CA ALA A 53 13.18 5.74 0.96
C ALA A 53 14.67 5.71 0.59
N SER A 54 15.42 6.77 0.93
CA SER A 54 16.87 6.84 0.69
C SER A 54 17.71 5.87 1.53
N ARG A 55 17.15 5.36 2.64
CA ARG A 55 17.82 4.41 3.55
C ARG A 55 17.45 2.95 3.27
N LEU A 56 16.57 2.71 2.29
CA LEU A 56 16.22 1.37 1.87
C LEU A 56 17.41 0.72 1.14
N VAL A 57 17.83 -0.43 1.64
CA VAL A 57 18.82 -1.29 1.01
C VAL A 57 18.18 -2.59 0.54
N PRO A 58 18.60 -3.13 -0.63
CA PRO A 58 18.30 -4.49 -1.01
C PRO A 58 19.16 -5.46 -0.17
N GLY A 59 18.56 -6.51 0.39
CA GLY A 59 19.27 -7.52 1.17
C GLY A 59 18.73 -7.65 2.59
N GLU A 60 19.60 -7.82 3.58
CA GLU A 60 19.18 -7.92 4.99
C GLU A 60 19.33 -6.58 5.71
N GLY A 61 18.41 -6.29 6.62
CA GLY A 61 18.44 -5.10 7.47
C GLY A 61 17.69 -5.35 8.77
N ALA A 62 17.82 -4.41 9.70
CA ALA A 62 17.19 -4.52 11.01
C ALA A 62 15.66 -4.48 10.93
N GLU A 63 15.10 -3.72 9.99
CA GLU A 63 13.67 -3.63 9.71
C GLU A 63 13.39 -3.86 8.22
N THR A 64 12.29 -4.52 7.90
CA THR A 64 11.73 -4.68 6.56
C THR A 64 10.55 -3.74 6.40
N VAL A 65 10.54 -2.92 5.34
CA VAL A 65 9.46 -1.97 5.06
C VAL A 65 8.48 -2.59 4.06
N LEU A 66 7.22 -2.65 4.48
CA LEU A 66 6.10 -3.17 3.70
C LEU A 66 5.21 -2.02 3.26
N ARG A 67 4.90 -1.94 1.97
CA ARG A 67 3.77 -1.16 1.45
C ARG A 67 2.54 -2.03 1.42
N ILE A 68 1.44 -1.53 1.99
CA ILE A 68 0.17 -2.22 2.12
C ILE A 68 -0.91 -1.33 1.51
N ASP A 69 -1.42 -1.75 0.36
CA ASP A 69 -2.56 -1.10 -0.30
C ASP A 69 -3.85 -1.81 0.09
N VAL A 70 -4.84 -1.05 0.54
CA VAL A 70 -6.16 -1.55 0.96
C VAL A 70 -7.27 -0.74 0.33
N ALA A 71 -8.40 -1.39 0.04
CA ALA A 71 -9.58 -0.71 -0.46
C ALA A 71 -10.87 -1.43 -0.08
N GLY A 72 -11.97 -0.67 -0.04
CA GLY A 72 -13.30 -1.21 0.25
C GLY A 72 -13.33 -1.84 1.64
N GLU A 73 -13.80 -3.08 1.74
CA GLU A 73 -14.02 -3.73 3.03
C GLU A 73 -12.73 -3.98 3.83
N ALA A 74 -11.64 -4.32 3.14
CA ALA A 74 -10.33 -4.49 3.76
C ALA A 74 -9.83 -3.19 4.42
N ALA A 75 -10.24 -2.03 3.90
CA ALA A 75 -9.90 -0.72 4.46
C ALA A 75 -10.91 -0.22 5.52
N ARG A 76 -12.11 -0.82 5.63
CA ARG A 76 -13.09 -0.52 6.69
C ARG A 76 -12.80 -1.28 8.00
N GLY A 77 -12.20 -2.47 7.87
CA GLY A 77 -11.93 -3.34 9.01
C GLY A 77 -10.78 -2.87 9.91
N ALA A 78 -10.62 -3.56 11.04
CA ALA A 78 -9.56 -3.30 12.02
C ALA A 78 -8.23 -4.00 11.66
N LEU A 79 -7.74 -3.81 10.43
CA LEU A 79 -6.61 -4.58 9.86
C LEU A 79 -5.38 -4.65 10.77
N LEU A 80 -4.95 -3.51 11.32
CA LEU A 80 -3.77 -3.43 12.18
C LEU A 80 -3.99 -4.10 13.55
N SER A 81 -5.17 -3.92 14.14
CA SER A 81 -5.53 -4.56 15.41
C SER A 81 -5.61 -6.07 15.25
N ASP A 82 -6.22 -6.53 14.15
CA ASP A 82 -6.33 -7.95 13.85
C ASP A 82 -4.96 -8.58 13.55
N LEU A 83 -4.08 -7.85 12.87
CA LEU A 83 -2.69 -8.27 12.65
C LEU A 83 -1.95 -8.42 13.99
N ALA A 84 -2.07 -7.44 14.89
CA ALA A 84 -1.45 -7.48 16.22
C ALA A 84 -1.96 -8.65 17.07
N ALA A 85 -3.25 -8.98 16.97
CA ALA A 85 -3.84 -10.11 17.69
C ALA A 85 -3.45 -11.47 17.11
N ALA A 86 -3.39 -11.59 15.77
CA ALA A 86 -3.19 -12.86 15.09
C ALA A 86 -1.71 -13.23 14.88
N VAL A 87 -0.82 -12.24 14.75
CA VAL A 87 0.60 -12.46 14.46
C VAL A 87 1.45 -11.87 15.58
N PRO A 88 1.86 -12.67 16.58
CA PRO A 88 2.71 -12.22 17.65
C PRO A 88 4.04 -11.68 17.11
N GLY A 89 4.38 -10.45 17.50
CA GLY A 89 5.61 -9.75 17.18
C GLY A 89 5.39 -8.25 17.03
N ALA A 90 6.50 -7.49 16.97
CA ALA A 90 6.43 -6.05 16.82
C ALA A 90 6.27 -5.67 15.34
N PHE A 91 5.43 -4.68 15.09
CA PHE A 91 5.43 -3.92 13.84
C PHE A 91 5.17 -2.45 14.17
N ARG A 92 5.50 -1.57 13.24
CA ARG A 92 5.32 -0.13 13.43
C ARG A 92 4.77 0.51 12.17
N LEU A 93 3.77 1.37 12.34
CA LEU A 93 3.29 2.23 11.27
C LEU A 93 4.30 3.35 11.04
N VAL A 94 4.95 3.33 9.89
CA VAL A 94 5.97 4.30 9.47
C VAL A 94 5.30 5.53 8.88
N HIS A 95 4.42 5.31 7.92
CA HIS A 95 3.68 6.35 7.23
C HIS A 95 2.43 5.74 6.61
N GLY A 96 1.50 6.57 6.16
CA GLY A 96 0.35 6.11 5.40
C GLY A 96 -0.92 6.85 5.76
N GLY A 97 -1.96 6.51 5.03
CA GLY A 97 -3.28 7.10 5.22
C GLY A 97 -4.34 6.33 4.47
N VAL A 98 -5.57 6.54 4.91
CA VAL A 98 -6.78 6.04 4.25
C VAL A 98 -7.60 7.27 3.87
N ASP A 99 -8.06 7.30 2.63
CA ASP A 99 -8.90 8.37 2.10
C ASP A 99 -10.12 7.78 1.38
N HIS A 100 -11.12 8.61 1.06
CA HIS A 100 -12.40 8.13 0.53
C HIS A 100 -12.59 8.44 -0.96
N VAL A 101 -12.51 7.43 -1.81
CA VAL A 101 -12.82 7.53 -3.24
C VAL A 101 -14.25 7.04 -3.45
N GLN A 102 -15.18 7.95 -3.76
CA GLN A 102 -16.58 7.62 -4.09
C GLN A 102 -17.25 6.71 -3.03
N GLN A 103 -17.15 7.11 -1.75
CA GLN A 103 -17.67 6.38 -0.58
C GLN A 103 -16.93 5.06 -0.24
N GLN A 104 -15.90 4.68 -1.00
CA GLN A 104 -15.03 3.56 -0.67
C GLN A 104 -13.74 4.06 -0.03
N PRO A 105 -13.36 3.56 1.16
CA PRO A 105 -12.05 3.85 1.70
C PRO A 105 -10.98 3.17 0.85
N VAL A 106 -9.93 3.91 0.53
CA VAL A 106 -8.75 3.47 -0.23
C VAL A 106 -7.54 4.03 0.49
N GLY A 107 -6.59 3.18 0.84
CA GLY A 107 -5.44 3.58 1.63
C GLY A 107 -4.16 2.87 1.24
N THR A 108 -3.06 3.53 1.55
CA THR A 108 -1.72 2.98 1.47
C THR A 108 -1.06 3.18 2.82
N LEU A 109 -0.60 2.09 3.43
CA LEU A 109 0.11 2.07 4.70
C LEU A 109 1.53 1.54 4.49
N PHE A 110 2.48 2.09 5.23
CA PHE A 110 3.87 1.64 5.26
C PHE A 110 4.16 1.10 6.65
N LEU A 111 4.40 -0.20 6.77
CA LEU A 111 4.75 -0.85 8.03
C LEU A 111 6.22 -1.25 8.04
N ALA A 112 6.90 -1.02 9.16
CA ALA A 112 8.20 -1.61 9.45
C ALA A 112 8.01 -2.86 10.32
N VAL A 113 8.65 -3.96 9.94
CA VAL A 113 8.64 -5.23 10.65
C VAL A 113 10.09 -5.66 10.91
N PRO A 114 10.46 -6.12 12.12
CA PRO A 114 11.82 -6.56 12.41
C PRO A 114 12.32 -7.61 11.40
N GLY A 115 13.50 -7.37 10.82
CA GLY A 115 14.09 -8.22 9.78
C GLY A 115 14.77 -9.49 10.33
N ALA A 116 14.94 -9.60 11.65
CA ALA A 116 15.60 -10.75 12.28
C ALA A 116 14.77 -12.05 12.23
N ASP A 117 13.44 -11.95 12.09
CA ASP A 117 12.54 -13.12 12.03
C ASP A 117 11.79 -13.15 10.70
N SER A 118 12.40 -13.83 9.71
CA SER A 118 11.80 -14.07 8.40
C SER A 118 10.50 -14.87 8.47
N ALA A 119 10.30 -15.70 9.50
CA ALA A 119 9.07 -16.45 9.68
C ALA A 119 7.93 -15.55 10.18
N HIS A 120 8.22 -14.61 11.09
CA HIS A 120 7.26 -13.57 11.49
C HIS A 120 6.86 -12.69 10.31
N LEU A 121 7.83 -12.23 9.50
CA LEU A 121 7.56 -11.47 8.28
C LEU A 121 6.62 -12.23 7.33
N ALA A 122 6.91 -13.51 7.07
CA ALA A 122 6.07 -14.34 6.20
C ALA A 122 4.64 -14.49 6.74
N ARG A 123 4.47 -14.68 8.07
CA ARG A 123 3.14 -14.75 8.70
C ARG A 123 2.38 -13.42 8.59
N ALA A 124 3.06 -12.29 8.80
CA ALA A 124 2.45 -10.97 8.67
C ALA A 124 1.98 -10.69 7.24
N ILE A 125 2.83 -11.00 6.24
CA ILE A 125 2.47 -10.84 4.82
C ILE A 125 1.30 -11.75 4.44
N ALA A 126 1.32 -13.01 4.88
CA ALA A 126 0.24 -13.97 4.60
C ALA A 126 -1.09 -13.48 5.19
N PHE A 127 -1.09 -13.07 6.47
CA PHE A 127 -2.27 -12.56 7.15
C PHE A 127 -2.88 -11.34 6.44
N LEU A 128 -2.03 -10.36 6.08
CA LEU A 128 -2.48 -9.15 5.39
C LEU A 128 -3.09 -9.49 4.02
N LYS A 129 -2.49 -10.42 3.27
CA LYS A 129 -3.03 -10.89 1.98
C LYS A 129 -4.38 -11.60 2.14
N ASP A 130 -4.52 -12.44 3.15
CA ASP A 130 -5.78 -13.13 3.45
C ASP A 130 -6.92 -12.17 3.82
N ARG A 131 -6.58 -11.03 4.42
CA ARG A 131 -7.52 -9.93 4.69
C ARG A 131 -7.79 -9.03 3.47
N GLY A 132 -7.31 -9.41 2.29
CA GLY A 132 -7.54 -8.70 1.03
C GLY A 132 -6.64 -7.47 0.85
N ALA A 133 -5.62 -7.29 1.69
CA ALA A 133 -4.63 -6.24 1.50
C ALA A 133 -3.58 -6.68 0.49
N ARG A 134 -3.15 -5.76 -0.38
CA ARG A 134 -2.03 -5.99 -1.28
C ARG A 134 -0.75 -5.57 -0.57
N VAL A 135 0.18 -6.50 -0.42
CA VAL A 135 1.45 -6.26 0.28
C VAL A 135 2.62 -6.35 -0.68
N GLU A 136 3.51 -5.36 -0.62
CA GLU A 136 4.76 -5.29 -1.37
C GLU A 136 5.92 -4.98 -0.42
N VAL A 137 7.01 -5.74 -0.54
CA VAL A 137 8.24 -5.49 0.23
C VAL A 137 9.03 -4.43 -0.53
N LEU A 138 9.26 -3.27 0.08
CA LEU A 138 10.01 -2.18 -0.55
C LEU A 138 11.52 -2.32 -0.36
N GLY A 139 11.93 -2.97 0.72
CA GLY A 139 13.34 -3.17 1.07
C GLY A 139 13.54 -3.17 2.58
N HIS A 140 14.80 -3.03 2.99
CA HIS A 140 15.21 -3.15 4.39
C HIS A 140 15.93 -1.88 4.85
N VAL A 141 15.81 -1.51 6.13
CA VAL A 141 16.49 -0.37 6.73
C VAL A 141 17.47 -0.88 7.79
N ALA A 142 18.68 -0.33 7.81
CA ALA A 142 19.76 -0.76 8.70
C ALA A 142 19.59 -0.38 10.19
N GLY A 143 18.55 0.38 10.56
CA GLY A 143 18.27 0.77 11.94
C GLY A 143 16.86 1.32 12.11
N ALA A 144 16.40 1.43 13.36
CA ALA A 144 15.06 1.92 13.69
C ALA A 144 14.86 3.33 13.10
N VAL A 145 13.84 3.47 12.25
CA VAL A 145 13.42 4.76 11.68
C VAL A 145 12.66 5.59 12.69
#